data_AF-Z9JJ63-F1
#
_entry.id   AF-Z9JJ63-F1
#
_cell.length_a   1.000
_cell.length_b   1.000
_cell.length_c   1.000
_cell.angle_alpha   90.00
_cell.angle_beta   90.00
_cell.angle_gamma   90.00
#
_symmetry.space_group_name_H-M   'P 1'
#
loop_
_entity.id
_entity.type
_entity.pdbx_description
1 polymer ?
#
loop_
_entity_poly.entity_id
_entity_poly.type
_entity_poly.pdbx_seq_one_letter_code
_entity_poly.pdbx_strand_id
1 'polypeptide(L)'
;MGAIGVSAGQRNDCAGSLGKDLLSWLAPADSAGMATGIVTIIRITHATPAALYAHPPERNWESDADLPEAAKVEDCRSNTTATVIPMASLVWPR
;
A
#
# COMPACT_ATOMS: atom_id res chain seq x y z
N MET A 1 8.52 -14.31 -3.58
CA MET A 1 7.65 -13.69 -2.55
C MET A 1 8.19 -12.31 -2.22
N GLY A 2 7.33 -11.29 -2.15
CA GLY A 2 7.77 -9.90 -1.89
C GLY A 2 6.85 -8.79 -2.40
N ALA A 3 5.78 -9.10 -3.12
CA ALA A 3 4.74 -8.12 -3.47
C ALA A 3 3.70 -8.00 -2.35
N ILE A 4 3.00 -6.87 -2.28
CA ILE A 4 1.98 -6.56 -1.27
C ILE A 4 0.71 -6.14 -2.00
N GLY A 5 -0.43 -6.68 -1.61
CA GLY A 5 -1.73 -6.22 -2.08
C GLY A 5 -2.02 -6.45 -3.56
N VAL A 6 -1.16 -7.08 -4.36
CA VAL A 6 -1.40 -7.32 -5.80
C VAL A 6 -1.57 -8.81 -6.10
N SER A 7 -2.31 -9.12 -7.17
CA SER A 7 -2.43 -10.49 -7.69
C SER A 7 -1.09 -11.03 -8.23
N ALA A 8 -1.05 -12.33 -8.54
CA ALA A 8 0.18 -13.00 -8.94
C ALA A 8 0.91 -12.31 -10.11
N GLY A 9 2.23 -12.18 -9.99
CA GLY A 9 3.08 -11.48 -10.95
C GLY A 9 4.56 -11.56 -10.59
N GLN A 10 5.38 -10.86 -11.37
CA GLN A 10 6.81 -10.74 -11.11
C GLN A 10 7.07 -9.68 -10.03
N ARG A 11 8.04 -9.96 -9.16
CA ARG A 11 8.49 -9.00 -8.14
C ARG A 11 9.35 -7.92 -8.81
N ASN A 12 9.26 -6.67 -8.34
CA ASN A 12 9.93 -5.49 -8.95
C ASN A 12 9.45 -5.14 -10.38
N ASP A 13 8.36 -5.74 -10.84
CA ASP A 13 7.77 -5.42 -12.14
C ASP A 13 6.64 -4.41 -11.94
N CYS A 14 6.97 -3.12 -12.11
CA CYS A 14 6.02 -2.03 -11.94
C CYS A 14 4.89 -2.13 -12.97
N ALA A 15 5.20 -2.04 -14.25
CA ALA A 15 4.25 -2.18 -15.35
C ALA A 15 3.35 -3.43 -15.22
N GLY A 16 3.93 -4.58 -14.87
CA GLY A 16 3.18 -5.82 -14.72
C GLY A 16 2.28 -5.90 -13.49
N SER A 17 2.39 -4.96 -12.55
CA SER A 17 1.59 -4.88 -11.32
C SER A 17 0.42 -3.90 -11.41
N LEU A 18 0.46 -2.94 -12.35
CA LEU A 18 -0.59 -1.95 -12.51
C LEU A 18 -1.95 -2.61 -12.80
N GLY A 19 -2.99 -2.19 -12.08
CA GLY A 19 -4.35 -2.72 -12.23
C GLY A 19 -4.56 -4.12 -11.65
N LYS A 20 -3.60 -4.66 -10.89
CA LYS A 20 -3.69 -5.97 -10.22
C LYS A 20 -3.98 -5.87 -8.73
N ASP A 21 -4.42 -4.71 -8.28
CA ASP A 21 -4.72 -4.41 -6.89
C ASP A 21 -5.78 -5.37 -6.34
N LEU A 22 -5.53 -5.88 -5.14
CA LEU A 22 -6.44 -6.71 -4.36
C LEU A 22 -6.95 -5.89 -3.18
N LEU A 23 -8.23 -6.06 -2.91
CA LEU A 23 -8.86 -5.41 -1.77
C LEU A 23 -8.42 -6.10 -0.46
N SER A 24 -7.96 -5.29 0.49
CA SER A 24 -7.87 -5.70 1.88
C SER A 24 -9.25 -5.68 2.53
N TRP A 25 -9.37 -6.20 3.75
CA TRP A 25 -10.59 -6.06 4.55
C TRP A 25 -10.83 -4.64 5.07
N LEU A 26 -9.81 -3.79 5.09
CA LEU A 26 -9.89 -2.43 5.60
C LEU A 26 -10.71 -1.52 4.66
N ALA A 27 -10.52 -1.67 3.36
CA ALA A 27 -11.25 -0.90 2.35
C ALA A 27 -12.79 -1.09 2.39
N PRO A 28 -13.35 -2.32 2.39
CA PRO A 28 -14.79 -2.51 2.48
C PRO A 28 -15.36 -2.07 3.83
N ALA A 29 -14.63 -2.26 4.94
CA ALA A 29 -15.05 -1.81 6.26
C ALA A 29 -15.17 -0.27 6.32
N ASP A 30 -14.18 0.45 5.77
CA ASP A 30 -14.22 1.91 5.66
C ASP A 30 -15.39 2.38 4.77
N SER A 31 -15.59 1.72 3.62
CA SER A 31 -16.72 2.02 2.72
C SER A 31 -18.10 1.78 3.35
N ALA A 32 -18.17 0.91 4.38
CA ALA A 32 -19.36 0.64 5.16
C ALA A 32 -19.56 1.61 6.35
N GLY A 33 -18.68 2.60 6.51
CA GLY A 33 -18.72 3.57 7.60
C GLY A 33 -18.25 3.00 8.95
N MET A 34 -17.54 1.87 8.95
CA MET A 34 -16.95 1.32 10.17
C MET A 34 -15.64 2.02 10.51
N ALA A 35 -15.36 2.18 11.80
CA ALA A 35 -14.05 2.63 12.25
C ALA A 35 -13.00 1.56 11.92
N THR A 36 -11.92 1.99 11.26
CA THR A 36 -10.80 1.12 10.90
C THR A 36 -9.49 1.68 11.47
N GLY A 37 -8.47 0.83 11.62
CA GLY A 37 -7.20 1.23 12.25
C GLY A 37 -6.12 0.16 12.17
N ILE A 38 -4.87 0.59 12.20
CA ILE A 38 -3.68 -0.26 12.19
C ILE A 38 -2.83 0.09 13.40
N VAL A 39 -2.57 -0.89 14.28
CA VAL A 39 -1.64 -0.76 15.40
C VAL A 39 -0.50 -1.74 15.20
N THR A 40 0.72 -1.25 15.32
CA THR A 40 1.91 -2.05 15.06
C THR A 40 3.10 -1.54 15.86
N ILE A 41 4.07 -2.43 16.13
CA ILE A 41 5.35 -2.10 16.76
C ILE A 41 6.49 -1.96 15.74
N ILE A 42 6.21 -2.26 14.47
CA ILE A 42 7.14 -2.06 13.35
C ILE A 42 6.73 -0.82 12.56
N ARG A 43 7.55 -0.39 11.58
CA ARG A 43 7.18 0.73 10.71
C ARG A 43 5.80 0.49 10.07
N ILE A 44 4.97 1.53 9.99
CA ILE A 44 3.63 1.43 9.38
C ILE A 44 3.69 1.03 7.90
N THR A 45 4.82 1.32 7.26
CA THR A 45 5.20 0.95 5.89
C THR A 45 5.79 -0.45 5.76
N HIS A 46 6.01 -1.18 6.86
CA HIS A 46 6.49 -2.56 6.75
C HIS A 46 5.43 -3.44 6.07
N ALA A 47 5.85 -4.55 5.45
CA ALA A 47 4.97 -5.40 4.66
C ALA A 47 3.66 -5.83 5.35
N THR A 48 3.71 -6.13 6.65
CA THR A 48 2.53 -6.59 7.41
C THR A 48 1.45 -5.51 7.53
N PRO A 49 1.72 -4.30 8.08
CA PRO A 49 0.74 -3.23 8.07
C PRO A 49 0.41 -2.72 6.65
N ALA A 50 1.39 -2.65 5.75
CA ALA A 50 1.19 -2.21 4.36
C ALA A 50 0.20 -3.10 3.58
N ALA A 51 0.09 -4.40 3.90
CA ALA A 51 -0.87 -5.30 3.27
C ALA A 51 -2.34 -4.87 3.43
N LEU A 52 -2.62 -3.96 4.35
CA LEU A 52 -3.98 -3.48 4.58
C LEU A 52 -4.35 -2.26 3.72
N TYR A 53 -3.37 -1.58 3.11
CA TYR A 53 -3.64 -0.31 2.43
C TYR A 53 -2.81 -0.04 1.18
N ALA A 54 -1.73 -0.79 0.92
CA ALA A 54 -0.80 -0.54 -0.17
C ALA A 54 -0.70 -1.72 -1.15
N HIS A 55 -0.32 -1.39 -2.40
CA HIS A 55 -0.32 -2.32 -3.54
C HIS A 55 1.01 -2.36 -4.34
N PRO A 56 2.21 -2.32 -3.72
CA PRO A 56 3.46 -2.37 -4.46
C PRO A 56 3.86 -3.80 -4.90
N PRO A 57 4.49 -3.98 -6.08
CA PRO A 57 5.10 -5.25 -6.48
C PRO A 57 6.38 -5.60 -5.71
N GLU A 58 6.90 -4.66 -4.91
CA GLU A 58 8.08 -4.83 -4.08
C GLU A 58 7.87 -4.20 -2.69
N ARG A 59 7.90 -5.04 -1.65
CA ARG A 59 7.68 -4.68 -0.25
C ARG A 59 8.70 -3.68 0.31
N ASN A 60 9.88 -3.58 -0.30
CA ASN A 60 10.92 -2.67 0.14
C ASN A 60 10.74 -1.25 -0.42
N TRP A 61 9.76 -1.01 -1.32
CA TRP A 61 9.40 0.34 -1.78
C TRP A 61 8.55 1.06 -0.71
N GLU A 62 9.16 1.30 0.45
CA GLU A 62 8.51 1.91 1.61
C GLU A 62 8.29 3.42 1.41
N SER A 63 9.21 4.09 0.71
CA SER A 63 9.14 5.52 0.40
C SER A 63 9.48 5.78 -1.07
N ASP A 64 9.20 6.98 -1.55
CA ASP A 64 9.53 7.37 -2.93
C ASP A 64 11.05 7.34 -3.20
N ALA A 65 11.87 7.41 -2.15
CA ALA A 65 13.33 7.26 -2.26
C ALA A 65 13.75 5.81 -2.55
N ASP A 66 12.90 4.83 -2.22
CA ASP A 66 13.16 3.40 -2.43
C ASP A 66 12.75 2.92 -3.82
N LEU A 67 11.98 3.73 -4.57
CA LEU A 67 11.58 3.39 -5.94
C LEU A 67 12.76 3.56 -6.91
N PRO A 68 12.99 2.56 -7.80
CA PRO A 68 13.82 2.76 -8.97
C PRO A 68 13.26 3.87 -9.87
N GLU A 69 14.13 4.63 -10.52
CA GLU A 69 13.74 5.71 -11.44
C GLU A 69 12.78 5.24 -12.54
N ALA A 70 12.97 4.02 -13.05
CA ALA A 70 12.04 3.42 -14.01
C ALA A 70 10.62 3.29 -13.44
N ALA A 71 10.49 2.82 -12.20
CA ALA A 71 9.18 2.66 -11.53
C ALA A 71 8.51 4.01 -11.24
N LYS A 72 9.28 5.06 -10.96
CA LYS A 72 8.76 6.44 -10.79
C LYS A 72 8.14 6.97 -12.09
N VAL A 73 8.75 6.65 -13.24
CA VAL A 73 8.25 7.06 -14.56
C VAL A 73 7.00 6.25 -14.94
N GLU A 74 6.91 5.00 -14.51
CA GLU A 74 5.78 4.09 -14.76
C GLU A 74 4.57 4.28 -13.81
N ASP A 75 4.53 5.38 -13.04
CA ASP A 75 3.48 5.71 -12.04
C ASP A 75 3.29 4.65 -10.94
N CYS A 76 4.33 3.87 -10.62
CA CYS A 76 4.29 3.08 -9.40
C CYS A 76 4.42 3.97 -8.17
N ARG A 77 3.67 3.61 -7.13
CA ARG A 77 3.65 4.31 -5.85
C ARG A 77 4.44 3.54 -4.80
N SER A 78 5.10 4.28 -3.91
CA SER A 78 5.57 3.70 -2.66
C SER A 78 4.38 3.35 -1.77
N ASN A 79 4.60 2.51 -0.76
CA ASN A 79 3.55 2.28 0.21
C ASN A 79 3.28 3.52 1.10
N THR A 80 4.15 4.54 1.13
CA THR A 80 3.84 5.81 1.82
C THR A 80 2.74 6.60 1.08
N THR A 81 2.75 6.61 -0.25
CA THR A 81 1.80 7.38 -1.08
C THR A 81 0.36 6.85 -1.01
N ALA A 82 0.17 5.57 -0.66
CA ALA A 82 -1.16 4.94 -0.54
C ALA A 82 -2.00 5.49 0.64
N THR A 83 -1.35 6.11 1.64
CA THR A 83 -1.96 6.68 2.85
C THR A 83 -2.90 7.89 2.57
N VAL A 84 -2.90 8.44 1.36
CA VAL A 84 -3.61 9.70 1.03
C VAL A 84 -5.03 9.47 0.46
N ILE A 85 -5.43 8.22 0.21
CA ILE A 85 -6.85 7.85 0.01
C ILE A 85 -7.52 7.99 1.38
N PRO A 86 -8.60 8.78 1.55
CA PRO A 86 -8.79 9.71 2.66
C PRO A 86 -8.82 9.04 4.04
N MET A 87 -7.65 8.74 4.59
CA MET A 87 -7.41 8.40 5.99
C MET A 87 -7.57 9.62 6.90
N ALA A 88 -8.28 10.67 6.48
CA ALA A 88 -8.59 11.84 7.30
C ALA A 88 -9.40 11.48 8.56
N SER A 89 -9.96 10.26 8.62
CA SER A 89 -10.63 9.71 9.80
C SER A 89 -9.72 8.89 10.73
N LEU A 90 -8.47 8.60 10.34
CA LEU A 90 -7.59 7.66 11.04
C LEU A 90 -6.50 8.31 11.90
N VAL A 91 -6.33 9.63 11.84
CA VAL A 91 -5.42 10.36 12.73
C VAL A 91 -6.23 11.21 13.70
N TRP A 92 -6.72 10.53 14.74
CA TRP A 92 -7.13 11.11 16.02
C TRP A 92 -8.43 11.94 16.06
N PRO A 93 -9.27 11.78 17.09
CA PRO A 93 -10.46 12.61 17.27
C PRO A 93 -10.06 14.07 17.53
N ARG A 94 -10.59 14.98 16.72
CA ARG A 94 -11.18 16.20 17.24
C ARG A 94 -12.62 16.26 16.82
#